data_AF-A0A708DR33-F1
#
_entry.id   AF-A0A708DR33-F1
#
_cell.length_a   1.000
_cell.length_b   1.000
_cell.length_c   1.000
_cell.angle_alpha   90.00
_cell.angle_beta   90.00
_cell.angle_gamma   90.00
#
_symmetry.space_group_name_H-M   'P 1'
#
loop_
_entity.id
_entity.type
_entity.pdbx_description
1 polymer ?
#
loop_
_entity_poly.entity_id
_entity_poly.type
_entity_poly.pdbx_seq_one_letter_code
_entity_poly.pdbx_strand_id
1 'polypeptide(L)'
;ENPDDAGRYSMDVEQGQYTVTLLVDGYPPSHAGVITVYDDSKPGTLNDFLGAMTEDDVRPEALRRFEAMVEEVARQASEASRNATAAGQASEQAQTSAG
;
A
#
# COMPACT_ATOMS: atom_id res chain seq x y z
N GLU A 1 -8.03 -25.33 -20.79
CA GLU A 1 -8.42 -26.65 -20.24
C GLU A 1 -9.92 -26.90 -20.46
N ASN A 2 -10.41 -28.11 -20.24
CA ASN A 2 -11.85 -28.37 -20.17
C ASN A 2 -12.24 -28.45 -18.70
N PRO A 3 -13.43 -27.97 -18.31
CA PRO A 3 -13.86 -28.09 -16.92
C PRO A 3 -13.99 -29.56 -16.50
N ASP A 4 -13.81 -29.82 -15.21
CA ASP A 4 -14.07 -31.12 -14.61
C ASP A 4 -15.57 -31.50 -14.69
N ASP A 5 -15.92 -32.72 -14.28
CA ASP A 5 -17.31 -33.22 -14.31
C ASP A 5 -18.30 -32.38 -13.46
N ALA A 6 -17.80 -31.50 -12.60
CA ALA A 6 -18.59 -30.56 -11.81
C ALA A 6 -18.58 -29.13 -12.38
N GLY A 7 -18.00 -28.92 -13.56
CA GLY A 7 -17.91 -27.61 -14.20
C GLY A 7 -16.78 -26.71 -13.67
N ARG A 8 -15.86 -27.23 -12.84
CA ARG A 8 -14.73 -26.44 -12.34
C ARG A 8 -13.61 -26.38 -13.35
N TYR A 9 -13.10 -25.19 -13.55
CA TYR A 9 -11.91 -24.95 -14.35
C TYR A 9 -10.72 -24.68 -13.44
N SER A 10 -9.57 -25.25 -13.77
CA SER A 10 -8.28 -24.90 -13.16
C SER A 10 -7.34 -24.45 -14.28
N MET A 11 -6.40 -23.58 -13.93
CA MET A 11 -5.33 -23.13 -14.82
C MET A 11 -4.13 -22.71 -14.00
N ASP A 12 -2.95 -23.07 -14.46
CA ASP A 12 -1.72 -22.43 -14.03
C ASP A 12 -1.56 -21.12 -14.81
N VAL A 13 -1.33 -20.03 -14.09
CA VAL A 13 -1.16 -18.68 -14.65
C VAL A 13 0.17 -18.10 -14.24
N GLU A 14 0.73 -17.27 -15.11
CA GLU A 14 1.95 -16.51 -14.78
C GLU A 14 1.63 -15.38 -13.78
N GLN A 15 2.67 -14.82 -13.18
CA GLN A 15 2.53 -13.60 -12.39
C GLN A 15 2.05 -12.45 -13.28
N GLY A 16 1.13 -11.64 -12.78
CA GLY A 16 0.61 -10.50 -13.53
C GLY A 16 -0.79 -10.09 -13.11
N GLN A 17 -1.28 -9.04 -13.78
CA GLN A 17 -2.61 -8.51 -13.58
C GLN A 17 -3.54 -8.98 -14.71
N TYR A 18 -4.69 -9.52 -14.33
CA TYR A 18 -5.66 -10.11 -15.26
C TYR A 18 -7.02 -9.47 -15.11
N THR A 19 -7.65 -9.14 -16.24
CA THR A 19 -9.05 -8.70 -16.27
C THR A 19 -9.98 -9.90 -16.34
N VAL A 20 -10.93 -9.98 -15.42
CA VAL A 20 -11.91 -11.06 -15.35
C VAL A 20 -13.22 -10.60 -15.98
N THR A 21 -13.70 -11.36 -16.96
CA THR A 21 -14.94 -11.09 -17.68
C THR A 21 -15.82 -12.32 -17.67
N LEU A 22 -17.11 -12.14 -17.37
CA LEU A 22 -18.13 -13.19 -17.43
C LEU A 22 -18.83 -13.16 -18.78
N LEU A 23 -18.86 -14.32 -19.45
CA LEU A 23 -19.57 -14.53 -20.69
C LEU A 23 -20.70 -15.54 -20.46
N VAL A 24 -21.94 -15.10 -20.70
CA VAL A 24 -23.14 -15.94 -20.64
C VAL A 24 -23.81 -15.89 -22.01
N ASP A 25 -24.17 -17.05 -22.56
CA ASP A 25 -24.79 -17.12 -23.87
C ASP A 25 -26.07 -16.28 -23.93
N GLY A 26 -26.21 -15.48 -24.98
CA GLY A 26 -27.32 -14.53 -25.15
C GLY A 26 -27.20 -13.20 -24.39
N TYR A 27 -26.13 -12.97 -23.62
CA TYR A 27 -25.90 -11.71 -22.88
C TYR A 27 -24.57 -11.06 -23.26
N PRO A 28 -24.46 -9.71 -23.22
CA PRO A 28 -23.18 -9.03 -23.43
C PRO A 28 -22.18 -9.41 -22.32
N PRO A 29 -20.86 -9.48 -22.63
CA PRO A 29 -19.84 -9.74 -21.63
C PRO A 29 -19.91 -8.73 -20.48
N SER A 30 -19.77 -9.22 -19.25
CA SER A 30 -19.80 -8.39 -18.04
C SER A 30 -18.45 -8.40 -17.35
N HIS A 31 -17.94 -7.20 -17.00
CA HIS A 31 -16.70 -7.08 -16.25
C HIS A 31 -16.92 -7.50 -14.79
N ALA A 32 -16.21 -8.53 -14.35
CA ALA A 32 -16.31 -9.04 -12.97
C ALA A 32 -15.28 -8.41 -12.04
N GLY A 33 -14.13 -7.98 -12.57
CA GLY A 33 -13.08 -7.32 -11.79
C GLY A 33 -11.70 -7.54 -12.37
N VAL A 34 -10.70 -7.21 -11.57
CA VAL A 34 -9.28 -7.43 -11.85
C VAL A 34 -8.72 -8.30 -10.74
N ILE A 35 -7.87 -9.26 -11.09
CA ILE A 35 -7.07 -10.03 -10.13
C ILE A 35 -5.59 -9.77 -10.38
N THR A 36 -4.79 -9.91 -9.33
CA THR A 36 -3.33 -9.86 -9.41
C THR A 36 -2.76 -11.15 -8.86
N VAL A 37 -1.88 -11.77 -9.64
CA VAL A 37 -1.12 -12.96 -9.26
C VAL A 37 0.32 -12.54 -9.02
N TYR A 38 0.77 -12.69 -7.78
CA TYR A 38 2.15 -12.46 -7.36
C TYR A 38 2.95 -13.77 -7.41
N ASP A 39 4.28 -13.68 -7.33
CA ASP A 39 5.16 -14.86 -7.37
C ASP A 39 4.94 -15.80 -6.16
N ASP A 40 4.56 -15.24 -5.02
CA ASP A 40 4.28 -15.93 -3.76
C ASP A 40 2.79 -16.25 -3.55
N SER A 41 1.95 -15.99 -4.56
CA SER A 41 0.52 -16.25 -4.49
C SER A 41 0.25 -17.75 -4.29
N LYS A 42 -0.56 -18.05 -3.28
CA LYS A 42 -1.01 -19.42 -3.02
C LYS A 42 -2.11 -19.82 -4.02
N PRO A 43 -2.21 -21.11 -4.38
CA PRO A 43 -3.36 -21.61 -5.12
C PRO A 43 -4.66 -21.27 -4.40
N GLY A 44 -5.68 -20.85 -5.16
CA GLY A 44 -6.96 -20.40 -4.63
C GLY A 44 -8.02 -20.39 -5.73
N THR A 45 -9.26 -20.08 -5.35
CA THR A 45 -10.36 -19.92 -6.30
C THR A 45 -10.33 -18.53 -6.92
N LEU A 46 -10.93 -18.36 -8.10
CA LEU A 46 -11.08 -17.04 -8.73
C LEU A 46 -11.69 -15.99 -7.78
N ASN A 47 -12.66 -16.39 -6.95
CA ASN A 47 -13.27 -15.50 -5.97
C ASN A 47 -12.31 -15.09 -4.85
N ASP A 48 -11.39 -15.97 -4.45
CA ASP A 48 -10.35 -15.61 -3.46
C ASP A 48 -9.46 -14.50 -4.00
N PHE A 49 -9.11 -14.53 -5.29
CA PHE A 49 -8.33 -13.48 -5.93
C PHE A 49 -9.13 -12.20 -6.20
N LEU A 50 -10.42 -12.29 -6.57
CA LEU A 50 -11.29 -11.12 -6.76
C LEU A 50 -11.58 -10.37 -5.46
N GLY A 51 -11.58 -11.09 -4.33
CA GLY A 51 -11.79 -10.51 -3.00
C GLY A 51 -10.50 -10.12 -2.27
N ALA A 52 -9.32 -10.40 -2.84
CA ALA A 52 -8.04 -10.10 -2.20
C ALA A 52 -7.78 -8.59 -2.21
N MET A 53 -7.26 -8.07 -1.10
CA MET A 53 -6.70 -6.71 -1.10
C MET A 53 -5.51 -6.65 -2.07
N THR A 54 -5.51 -5.63 -2.92
CA THR A 54 -4.49 -5.40 -3.93
C THR A 54 -3.40 -4.46 -3.39
N GLU A 55 -2.23 -4.44 -4.05
CA GLU A 55 -1.20 -3.43 -3.75
C GLU A 55 -1.74 -2.01 -3.86
N ASP A 56 -2.68 -1.76 -4.77
CA ASP A 56 -3.34 -0.47 -4.94
C ASP A 56 -4.26 -0.11 -3.77
N ASP A 57 -4.70 -1.06 -2.94
CA ASP A 57 -5.43 -0.79 -1.70
C ASP A 57 -4.48 -0.39 -0.56
N VAL A 58 -3.28 -0.97 -0.54
CA VAL A 58 -2.25 -0.72 0.49
C VAL A 58 -1.44 0.53 0.19
N ARG A 59 -1.17 0.83 -1.09
CA ARG A 59 -0.41 2.01 -1.54
C ARG A 59 -1.01 3.33 -1.00
N PRO A 60 -2.33 3.56 -1.01
CA PRO A 60 -2.96 4.70 -0.35
C PRO A 60 -2.65 4.79 1.14
N GLU A 61 -2.63 3.67 1.86
CA GLU A 61 -2.32 3.67 3.29
C GLU A 61 -0.82 3.91 3.56
N ALA A 62 0.05 3.26 2.80
CA ALA A 62 1.50 3.45 2.90
C ALA A 62 1.89 4.90 2.61
N LEU A 63 1.29 5.52 1.59
CA LEU A 63 1.50 6.93 1.27
C LEU A 63 1.04 7.85 2.41
N ARG A 64 -0.16 7.64 2.97
CA ARG A 64 -0.64 8.42 4.12
C ARG A 64 0.29 8.29 5.33
N ARG A 65 0.78 7.08 5.62
CA ARG A 65 1.74 6.86 6.72
C ARG A 65 3.07 7.56 6.46
N PHE A 66 3.55 7.56 5.22
CA PHE A 66 4.75 8.27 4.82
C PHE A 66 4.59 9.78 5.00
N GLU A 67 3.48 10.36 4.53
CA GLU A 67 3.17 11.78 4.72
C GLU A 67 3.16 12.17 6.20
N ALA A 68 2.53 11.36 7.06
CA ALA A 68 2.52 11.59 8.51
C ALA A 68 3.92 11.53 9.14
N MET A 69 4.78 10.58 8.71
CA MET A 69 6.16 10.53 9.16
C MET A 69 6.96 11.76 8.72
N VAL A 70 6.77 12.23 7.49
CA VAL A 70 7.44 13.44 6.98
C VAL A 70 7.03 14.68 7.78
N GLU A 71 5.75 14.83 8.10
CA GLU A 71 5.24 15.94 8.92
C GLU A 71 5.85 15.91 10.33
N GLU A 72 5.91 14.74 10.94
CA GLU A 72 6.51 14.56 12.27
C GLU A 72 8.01 14.88 12.28
N VAL A 73 8.75 14.46 11.25
CA VAL A 73 10.18 14.81 11.08
C VAL A 73 10.37 16.31 10.94
N ALA A 74 9.51 16.99 10.16
CA ALA A 74 9.57 18.44 10.01
C ALA A 74 9.31 19.17 11.35
N ARG A 75 8.34 18.70 12.13
CA ARG A 75 8.04 19.22 13.47
C ARG A 75 9.23 19.04 14.41
N GLN A 76 9.81 17.84 14.47
CA GLN A 76 10.96 17.53 15.31
C GLN A 76 12.19 18.37 14.93
N ALA A 77 12.44 18.57 13.63
CA ALA A 77 13.54 19.42 13.16
C ALA A 77 13.34 20.89 13.58
N SER A 78 12.11 21.40 13.48
CA SER A 78 11.79 22.76 13.96
C SER A 78 11.99 22.90 15.47
N GLU A 79 11.59 21.90 16.26
CA GLU A 79 11.78 21.92 17.72
C GLU A 79 13.25 21.84 18.11
N ALA A 80 14.02 20.96 17.47
CA ALA A 80 15.46 20.85 17.68
C ALA A 80 16.18 22.17 17.37
N SER A 81 15.81 22.85 16.28
CA SER A 81 16.36 24.16 15.92
C SER A 81 16.05 25.22 16.99
N ARG A 82 14.79 25.29 17.48
CA ARG A 82 14.41 26.22 18.55
C ARG A 82 15.17 25.94 19.84
N ASN A 83 15.29 24.67 20.22
CA ASN A 83 16.00 24.25 21.42
C ASN A 83 17.50 24.61 21.35
N ALA A 84 18.13 24.42 20.18
CA ALA A 84 19.53 24.80 19.97
C ALA A 84 19.73 26.32 20.11
N THR A 85 18.83 27.12 19.53
CA THR A 85 18.87 28.59 19.68
C THR A 85 18.71 29.01 21.14
N ALA A 86 17.74 28.43 21.86
CA ALA A 86 17.52 28.74 23.27
C ALA A 86 18.72 28.34 24.15
N ALA A 87 19.32 27.19 23.89
CA ALA A 87 20.53 26.74 24.59
C ALA A 87 21.73 27.67 24.34
N GLY A 88 21.90 28.15 23.10
CA GLY A 88 22.92 29.14 22.75
C GLY A 88 22.76 30.44 23.53
N GLN A 89 21.54 30.99 23.55
CA GLN A 89 21.23 32.22 24.29
C GLN A 89 21.44 32.07 25.81
N ALA A 90 21.05 30.92 26.38
CA ALA A 90 21.26 30.64 27.79
C ALA A 90 22.75 30.55 28.14
N SER A 91 23.55 29.94 27.26
CA SER A 91 25.02 29.88 27.40
C SER A 91 25.64 31.29 27.38
N GLU A 92 25.24 32.15 26.46
CA GLU A 92 25.72 33.54 26.38
C GLU A 92 25.38 34.33 27.64
N GLN A 93 24.13 34.24 28.12
CA GLN A 93 23.71 34.93 29.34
C GLN A 93 24.50 34.47 30.58
N ALA A 94 24.76 33.17 30.71
CA ALA A 94 25.56 32.63 31.81
C ALA A 94 27.00 33.15 31.78
N GLN A 95 27.61 33.30 30.59
CA GLN A 95 28.95 33.86 30.44
C GLN A 95 29.01 35.35 30.84
N THR A 96 28.04 36.14 30.40
CA THR A 96 28.00 37.58 30.74
C THR A 96 27.73 37.86 32.22
N SER A 97 27.01 36.96 32.91
CA SER A 97 26.68 37.12 34.34
C SER A 97 27.79 36.66 35.29
N ALA A 98 28.79 35.94 34.77
CA ALA A 98 29.92 35.41 35.54
C ALA A 98 31.17 36.29 35.50
N GLY A 99 31.18 37.35 34.67
CA GLY A 99 32.26 38.35 34.57
C GLY A 99 31.95 39.63 35.32
#